data_AF-A8PVH3-F1
#
_entry.id   AF-A8PVH3-F1
#
_cell.length_a   1.000
_cell.length_b   1.000
_cell.length_c   1.000
_cell.angle_alpha   90.00
_cell.angle_beta   90.00
_cell.angle_gamma   90.00
#
_symmetry.space_group_name_H-M   'P 1'
#
loop_
_entity.id
_entity.type
_entity.pdbx_description
1 polymer ?
#
loop_
_entity_poly.entity_id
_entity_poly.type
_entity_poly.pdbx_seq_one_letter_code
_entity_poly.pdbx_strand_id
1 'polypeptide(L)'
;MRCGCMGALALLACVASFVVAQPLVQQPYTSPSFIHTVDDNLKHVRALSSWDKRVLERVLSQKWLQGKVESLARRLTANTNVRAFQHSWPQSSIILHIKGTNSTLTRERGITILGAHQDSVNFLPVFAAPGADDDGSGTVTLLEILRALGKAGWAPESDVEFHWYSAEEGGLLGSQAVTDEYIRQGVRVNAVLQMDMTAFVKEGTRERIGLADDFVSPSLTSCIERIASHYLHIPVARTLLEYGASDHASWTRVGQPSAFVIEAPFEDCNLQRIHTSRDIYDASGFSFPHLLQFVRLGMAYLVELADWVPQS
;
A
#
# COMPACT_ATOMS: atom_id res chain seq x y z
N MET A 1 -13.21 11.36 -53.00
CA MET A 1 -11.79 11.74 -52.92
C MET A 1 -11.61 12.74 -51.79
N ARG A 2 -10.74 12.39 -50.82
CA ARG A 2 -10.11 13.19 -49.74
C ARG A 2 -11.07 13.85 -48.71
N CYS A 3 -11.15 13.41 -47.44
CA CYS A 3 -10.15 13.19 -46.37
C CYS A 3 -9.62 14.50 -45.76
N GLY A 4 -9.73 14.64 -44.43
CA GLY A 4 -8.79 15.45 -43.64
C GLY A 4 -9.35 16.25 -42.47
N CYS A 5 -9.21 15.69 -41.26
CA CYS A 5 -8.83 16.33 -40.00
C CYS A 5 -9.62 17.55 -39.45
N MET A 6 -10.24 17.35 -38.27
CA MET A 6 -9.90 18.11 -37.06
C MET A 6 -10.40 17.33 -35.83
N GLY A 7 -9.56 16.40 -35.37
CA GLY A 7 -9.56 15.93 -33.99
C GLY A 7 -8.57 16.74 -33.16
N ALA A 8 -8.66 16.56 -31.83
CA ALA A 8 -7.78 17.11 -30.78
C ALA A 8 -8.13 18.50 -30.25
N LEU A 9 -9.26 18.63 -29.52
CA LEU A 9 -9.48 19.68 -28.51
C LEU A 9 -10.67 19.36 -27.59
N ALA A 10 -10.66 18.19 -26.94
CA ALA A 10 -11.72 17.83 -25.96
C ALA A 10 -11.27 16.86 -24.84
N LEU A 11 -9.97 16.77 -24.55
CA LEU A 11 -9.44 15.90 -23.49
C LEU A 11 -8.41 16.66 -22.64
N LEU A 12 -8.85 17.67 -21.89
CA LEU A 12 -8.01 18.27 -20.83
C LEU A 12 -8.74 19.14 -19.79
N ALA A 13 -10.07 19.05 -19.67
CA ALA A 13 -10.84 19.97 -18.82
C ALA A 13 -11.93 19.30 -17.96
N CYS A 14 -11.69 18.10 -17.41
CA CYS A 14 -12.65 17.44 -16.50
C CYS A 14 -12.02 16.93 -15.18
N VAL A 15 -11.10 17.70 -14.59
CA VAL A 15 -10.62 17.43 -13.20
C VAL A 15 -10.87 18.63 -12.27
N ALA A 16 -11.54 19.68 -12.75
CA ALA A 16 -11.77 20.89 -11.95
C ALA A 16 -13.23 21.34 -12.07
N SER A 17 -14.17 20.59 -11.50
CA SER A 17 -15.49 21.09 -11.07
C SER A 17 -16.22 20.01 -10.27
N PHE A 18 -16.96 20.45 -9.26
CA PHE A 18 -17.73 19.68 -8.26
C PHE A 18 -16.97 19.26 -7.00
N VAL A 19 -16.69 20.29 -6.20
CA VAL A 19 -16.65 20.19 -4.74
C VAL A 19 -18.10 20.08 -4.23
N VAL A 20 -18.27 19.28 -3.18
CA VAL A 20 -19.50 18.98 -2.40
C VAL A 20 -20.40 17.88 -2.96
N ALA A 21 -19.92 16.63 -2.97
CA ALA A 21 -20.79 15.50 -2.64
C ALA A 21 -20.74 15.32 -1.11
N GLN A 22 -21.92 15.22 -0.47
CA GLN A 22 -22.02 14.89 0.95
C GLN A 22 -21.24 13.59 1.25
N PRO A 23 -20.59 13.45 2.41
CA PRO A 23 -19.84 12.24 2.73
C PRO A 23 -20.80 11.06 2.72
N LEU A 24 -20.68 10.19 1.74
CA LEU A 24 -21.42 8.94 1.65
C LEU A 24 -20.83 7.90 2.62
N VAL A 25 -20.52 8.27 3.86
CA VAL A 25 -20.23 7.31 4.93
C VAL A 25 -20.71 7.86 6.28
N GLN A 26 -22.02 7.84 6.51
CA GLN A 26 -22.54 7.60 7.87
C GLN A 26 -22.73 6.09 8.04
N GLN A 27 -21.67 5.27 8.14
CA GLN A 27 -21.73 3.84 8.50
C GLN A 27 -20.38 3.36 9.13
N PRO A 28 -20.35 2.31 9.98
CA PRO A 28 -19.62 2.23 11.27
C PRO A 28 -18.12 1.85 11.23
N TYR A 29 -17.42 2.13 10.13
CA TYR A 29 -16.08 1.62 9.85
C TYR A 29 -14.94 2.23 10.68
N THR A 30 -15.23 3.29 11.45
CA THR A 30 -14.27 3.94 12.36
C THR A 30 -14.41 3.48 13.82
N SER A 31 -15.39 2.62 14.13
CA SER A 31 -15.60 2.15 15.50
C SER A 31 -14.48 1.19 15.94
N PRO A 32 -14.00 1.27 17.20
CA PRO A 32 -12.92 0.41 17.73
C PRO A 32 -13.15 -1.10 17.62
N SER A 33 -14.37 -1.55 17.31
CA SER A 33 -14.75 -2.96 17.21
C SER A 33 -14.42 -3.61 15.84
N PHE A 34 -14.00 -2.83 14.83
CA PHE A 34 -13.71 -3.35 13.49
C PHE A 34 -12.23 -3.65 13.21
N ILE A 35 -11.32 -2.93 13.86
CA ILE A 35 -9.87 -3.14 13.79
C ILE A 35 -9.48 -4.14 14.89
N HIS A 36 -8.59 -5.09 14.60
CA HIS A 36 -8.11 -6.03 15.60
C HIS A 36 -7.43 -5.29 16.75
N THR A 37 -7.47 -5.90 17.93
CA THR A 37 -6.70 -5.43 19.07
C THR A 37 -5.21 -5.43 18.70
N VAL A 38 -4.46 -4.47 19.27
CA VAL A 38 -3.00 -4.36 19.15
C VAL A 38 -2.29 -5.73 19.26
N ASP A 39 -2.79 -6.62 20.12
CA ASP A 39 -2.24 -7.95 20.35
C ASP A 39 -2.20 -8.90 19.13
N ASP A 40 -3.13 -8.77 18.17
CA ASP A 40 -3.13 -9.65 17.00
C ASP A 40 -2.21 -9.16 15.89
N ASN A 41 -2.10 -7.83 15.71
CA ASN A 41 -1.10 -7.24 14.82
C ASN A 41 0.32 -7.50 15.35
N LEU A 42 0.50 -7.47 16.67
CA LEU A 42 1.75 -7.83 17.32
C LEU A 42 2.18 -9.27 16.99
N LYS A 43 1.26 -10.23 16.88
CA LYS A 43 1.60 -11.61 16.48
C LYS A 43 2.13 -11.67 15.06
N HIS A 44 1.59 -10.88 14.14
CA HIS A 44 2.05 -10.88 12.75
C HIS A 44 3.41 -10.22 12.59
N VAL A 45 3.62 -9.03 13.19
CA VAL A 45 4.94 -8.37 13.14
C VAL A 45 5.98 -9.26 13.82
N ARG A 46 5.70 -9.79 15.02
CA ARG A 46 6.61 -10.73 15.71
C ARG A 46 6.97 -11.93 14.84
N ALA A 47 6.00 -12.50 14.12
CA ALA A 47 6.26 -13.62 13.24
C ALA A 47 7.16 -13.21 12.06
N LEU A 48 6.88 -12.08 11.39
CA LEU A 48 7.68 -11.58 10.26
C LEU A 48 9.10 -11.22 10.66
N SER A 49 9.29 -10.65 11.85
CA SER A 49 10.60 -10.27 12.39
C SER A 49 11.40 -11.41 13.00
N SER A 50 10.81 -12.61 13.12
CA SER A 50 11.49 -13.77 13.69
C SER A 50 12.32 -14.57 12.66
N TRP A 51 12.12 -14.32 11.36
CA TRP A 51 12.86 -15.00 10.30
C TRP A 51 14.24 -14.37 10.14
N ASP A 52 15.28 -15.19 10.05
CA ASP A 52 16.64 -14.78 9.69
C ASP A 52 16.73 -14.75 8.16
N LYS A 53 16.47 -13.59 7.57
CA LYS A 53 16.19 -13.33 6.14
C LYS A 53 17.34 -13.62 5.16
N ARG A 54 18.14 -14.64 5.40
CA ARG A 54 18.97 -15.32 4.40
C ARG A 54 18.06 -15.96 3.33
N VAL A 55 18.65 -16.27 2.16
CA VAL A 55 17.91 -16.67 0.94
C VAL A 55 16.81 -17.72 1.17
N LEU A 56 17.11 -18.79 1.91
CA LEU A 56 16.14 -19.86 2.18
C LEU A 56 14.95 -19.37 3.04
N GLU A 57 15.24 -18.58 4.07
CA GLU A 57 14.21 -18.09 5.00
C GLU A 57 13.36 -16.99 4.38
N ARG A 58 13.87 -16.23 3.40
CA ARG A 58 13.05 -15.30 2.59
C ARG A 58 11.93 -16.03 1.85
N VAL A 59 12.23 -17.18 1.25
CA VAL A 59 11.22 -18.02 0.56
C VAL A 59 10.22 -18.61 1.56
N LEU A 60 10.67 -19.03 2.75
CA LEU A 60 9.77 -19.54 3.79
C LEU A 60 8.85 -18.43 4.35
N SER A 61 9.41 -17.25 4.61
CA SER A 61 8.67 -16.05 5.01
C SER A 61 7.61 -15.67 3.97
N GLN A 62 7.97 -15.69 2.68
CA GLN A 62 7.03 -15.45 1.57
C GLN A 62 5.89 -16.46 1.56
N LYS A 63 6.19 -17.76 1.67
CA LYS A 63 5.15 -18.81 1.69
C LYS A 63 4.24 -18.68 2.91
N TRP A 64 4.79 -18.33 4.07
CA TRP A 64 4.01 -18.05 5.28
C TRP A 64 3.06 -16.87 5.06
N LEU A 65 3.56 -15.76 4.51
CA LEU A 65 2.77 -14.57 4.22
C LEU A 65 1.67 -14.87 3.21
N GLN A 66 1.98 -15.58 2.13
CA GLN A 66 1.00 -16.01 1.14
C GLN A 66 -0.11 -16.85 1.78
N GLY A 67 0.23 -17.80 2.66
CA GLY A 67 -0.77 -18.59 3.39
C GLY A 67 -1.69 -17.75 4.28
N LYS A 68 -1.17 -16.65 4.86
CA LYS A 68 -1.98 -15.67 5.60
C LYS A 68 -2.92 -14.90 4.68
N VAL A 69 -2.41 -14.40 3.56
CA VAL A 69 -3.20 -13.69 2.54
C VAL A 69 -4.33 -14.59 2.01
N GLU A 70 -4.03 -15.83 1.65
CA GLU A 70 -5.04 -16.81 1.19
C GLU A 70 -6.10 -17.09 2.27
N SER A 71 -5.70 -17.17 3.54
CA SER A 71 -6.63 -17.38 4.66
C SER A 71 -7.58 -16.20 4.86
N LEU A 72 -7.09 -14.97 4.71
CA LEU A 72 -7.89 -13.75 4.80
C LEU A 72 -8.77 -13.57 3.56
N ALA A 73 -8.23 -13.82 2.37
CA ALA A 73 -8.95 -13.71 1.11
C ALA A 73 -10.19 -14.63 1.06
N ARG A 74 -10.09 -15.86 1.61
CA ARG A 74 -11.24 -16.78 1.74
C ARG A 74 -12.38 -16.26 2.61
N ARG A 75 -12.16 -15.20 3.41
CA ARG A 75 -13.19 -14.57 4.25
C ARG A 75 -13.86 -13.38 3.56
N LEU A 76 -13.36 -12.94 2.41
CA LEU A 76 -14.02 -11.92 1.60
C LEU A 76 -15.26 -12.50 0.91
N THR A 77 -16.25 -11.65 0.68
CA THR A 77 -17.46 -11.98 -0.08
C THR A 77 -17.24 -11.89 -1.60
N ALA A 78 -16.27 -11.08 -2.03
CA ALA A 78 -15.87 -10.93 -3.42
C ALA A 78 -15.05 -12.14 -3.93
N ASN A 79 -15.01 -12.31 -5.26
CA ASN A 79 -14.15 -13.30 -5.88
C ASN A 79 -12.69 -12.85 -5.79
N THR A 80 -11.83 -13.71 -5.23
CA THR A 80 -10.41 -13.41 -5.03
C THR A 80 -9.49 -14.37 -5.75
N ASN A 81 -8.35 -13.88 -6.24
CA ASN A 81 -7.24 -14.71 -6.71
C ASN A 81 -5.94 -14.28 -6.02
N VAL A 82 -5.29 -15.20 -5.31
CA VAL A 82 -3.95 -14.97 -4.74
C VAL A 82 -2.94 -15.69 -5.63
N ARG A 83 -1.90 -14.98 -6.08
CA ARG A 83 -0.83 -15.56 -6.89
C ARG A 83 0.55 -15.10 -6.43
N ALA A 84 1.51 -16.01 -6.56
CA ALA A 84 2.93 -15.71 -6.44
C ALA A 84 3.47 -15.26 -7.81
N PHE A 85 3.88 -14.00 -7.92
CA PHE A 85 4.59 -13.47 -9.09
C PHE A 85 6.04 -13.95 -9.06
N GLN A 86 6.40 -14.80 -10.02
CA GLN A 86 7.73 -15.39 -10.11
C GLN A 86 8.74 -14.41 -10.69
N HIS A 87 9.95 -14.42 -10.13
CA HIS A 87 11.07 -13.59 -10.56
C HIS A 87 12.26 -14.46 -11.00
N SER A 88 13.33 -13.84 -11.45
CA SER A 88 14.61 -14.53 -11.71
C SER A 88 15.34 -14.95 -10.42
N TRP A 89 14.88 -14.48 -9.26
CA TRP A 89 15.33 -14.90 -7.93
C TRP A 89 14.26 -15.69 -7.17
N PRO A 90 14.62 -16.41 -6.09
CA PRO A 90 13.72 -17.38 -5.46
C PRO A 90 12.47 -16.81 -4.77
N GLN A 91 12.57 -15.62 -4.15
CA GLN A 91 11.45 -15.02 -3.44
C GLN A 91 10.48 -14.37 -4.43
N SER A 92 9.24 -14.86 -4.49
CA SER A 92 8.17 -14.28 -5.31
C SER A 92 7.55 -13.06 -4.65
N SER A 93 7.05 -12.11 -5.44
CA SER A 93 6.07 -11.13 -4.94
C SER A 93 4.70 -11.79 -4.80
N ILE A 94 3.84 -11.29 -3.91
CA ILE A 94 2.48 -11.81 -3.71
C ILE A 94 1.51 -10.76 -4.22
N ILE A 95 0.56 -11.19 -5.07
CA ILE A 95 -0.51 -10.34 -5.57
C ILE A 95 -1.83 -11.01 -5.21
N LEU A 96 -2.65 -10.32 -4.43
CA LEU A 96 -4.06 -10.64 -4.22
C LEU A 96 -4.89 -9.74 -5.12
N HIS A 97 -5.64 -10.33 -6.03
CA HIS A 97 -6.67 -9.68 -6.84
C HIS A 97 -8.05 -9.92 -6.24
N ILE A 98 -8.80 -8.84 -6.02
CA ILE A 98 -10.19 -8.82 -5.58
C ILE A 98 -11.02 -8.28 -6.74
N LYS A 99 -11.87 -9.13 -7.30
CA LYS A 99 -12.70 -8.78 -8.45
C LYS A 99 -13.81 -7.83 -8.02
N GLY A 100 -13.95 -6.72 -8.75
CA GLY A 100 -15.04 -5.77 -8.58
C GLY A 100 -16.39 -6.34 -9.03
N THR A 101 -17.47 -5.81 -8.47
CA THR A 101 -18.85 -6.18 -8.84
C THR A 101 -19.26 -5.60 -10.20
N ASN A 102 -18.56 -4.58 -10.71
CA ASN A 102 -18.83 -3.92 -11.99
C ASN A 102 -17.60 -3.98 -12.93
N SER A 103 -17.59 -4.98 -13.81
CA SER A 103 -16.49 -5.16 -14.78
C SER A 103 -16.35 -4.03 -15.80
N THR A 104 -17.40 -3.25 -16.06
CA THR A 104 -17.33 -2.07 -16.94
C THR A 104 -16.56 -0.97 -16.24
N LEU A 105 -16.83 -0.73 -14.95
CA LEU A 105 -16.10 0.24 -14.14
C LEU A 105 -14.61 -0.10 -14.07
N THR A 106 -14.28 -1.38 -13.84
CA THR A 106 -12.88 -1.86 -13.90
C THR A 106 -12.22 -1.53 -15.24
N ARG A 107 -12.90 -1.76 -16.37
CA ARG A 107 -12.34 -1.47 -17.71
C ARG A 107 -12.14 0.03 -17.95
N GLU A 108 -13.07 0.84 -17.45
CA GLU A 108 -13.09 2.29 -17.66
C GLU A 108 -12.17 3.07 -16.73
N ARG A 109 -11.84 2.53 -15.55
CA ARG A 109 -10.96 3.19 -14.57
C ARG A 109 -9.59 2.54 -14.47
N GLY A 110 -9.57 1.21 -14.45
CA GLY A 110 -8.41 0.42 -14.06
C GLY A 110 -8.50 -0.07 -12.62
N ILE A 111 -7.44 -0.73 -12.20
CA ILE A 111 -7.29 -1.40 -10.91
C ILE A 111 -6.77 -0.40 -9.86
N THR A 112 -7.35 -0.41 -8.66
CA THR A 112 -6.82 0.34 -7.51
C THR A 112 -5.90 -0.58 -6.69
N ILE A 113 -4.66 -0.17 -6.48
CA ILE A 113 -3.61 -1.01 -5.88
C ILE A 113 -3.15 -0.43 -4.54
N LEU A 114 -2.98 -1.30 -3.55
CA LEU A 114 -2.31 -1.00 -2.28
C LEU A 114 -1.07 -1.90 -2.14
N GLY A 115 0.09 -1.31 -1.83
CA GLY A 115 1.39 -1.98 -1.85
C GLY A 115 2.21 -1.81 -0.58
N ALA A 116 3.04 -2.81 -0.30
CA ALA A 116 4.11 -2.86 0.70
C ALA A 116 5.20 -3.83 0.20
N HIS A 117 6.40 -3.84 0.78
CA HIS A 117 7.39 -4.89 0.49
C HIS A 117 7.50 -5.90 1.64
N GLN A 118 7.96 -7.11 1.31
CA GLN A 118 8.02 -8.24 2.26
C GLN A 118 9.44 -8.72 2.58
N ASP A 119 10.44 -8.21 1.86
CA ASP A 119 11.84 -8.47 2.16
C ASP A 119 12.43 -7.44 3.11
N SER A 120 13.59 -7.77 3.66
CA SER A 120 14.39 -6.87 4.49
C SER A 120 15.87 -7.24 4.39
N VAL A 121 16.74 -6.26 4.63
CA VAL A 121 18.19 -6.41 4.60
C VAL A 121 18.86 -5.91 5.88
N ASN A 122 20.12 -6.26 6.04
CA ASN A 122 21.02 -5.60 6.97
C ASN A 122 22.18 -5.04 6.16
N PHE A 123 22.59 -3.80 6.43
CA PHE A 123 23.75 -3.19 5.78
C PHE A 123 25.01 -4.06 5.84
N LEU A 124 25.14 -4.84 6.92
CA LEU A 124 26.14 -5.89 7.06
C LEU A 124 25.45 -7.24 6.90
N PRO A 125 25.56 -7.91 5.72
CA PRO A 125 24.79 -9.10 5.38
C PRO A 125 25.00 -10.32 6.29
N VAL A 126 25.99 -10.27 7.18
CA VAL A 126 26.28 -11.30 8.19
C VAL A 126 25.39 -11.20 9.42
N PHE A 127 24.71 -10.07 9.62
CA PHE A 127 23.83 -9.84 10.76
C PHE A 127 22.36 -10.06 10.39
N ALA A 128 21.55 -10.35 11.41
CA ALA A 128 20.12 -10.51 11.26
C ALA A 128 19.47 -9.23 10.73
N ALA A 129 18.43 -9.41 9.90
CA ALA A 129 17.58 -8.36 9.37
C ALA A 129 16.13 -8.63 9.80
N PRO A 130 15.72 -8.25 11.02
CA PRO A 130 14.37 -8.54 11.48
C PRO A 130 13.33 -7.76 10.66
N GLY A 131 13.62 -6.51 10.27
CA GLY A 131 12.74 -5.72 9.37
C GLY A 131 11.36 -5.53 9.97
N ALA A 132 11.28 -5.15 11.26
CA ALA A 132 10.01 -5.03 11.96
C ALA A 132 9.21 -3.81 11.49
N ASP A 133 9.89 -2.68 11.33
CA ASP A 133 9.32 -1.46 10.81
C ASP A 133 9.44 -1.43 9.29
N ASP A 134 10.60 -1.81 8.76
CA ASP A 134 10.97 -1.78 7.34
C ASP A 134 11.10 -3.21 6.74
N ASP A 135 10.09 -3.71 6.02
CA ASP A 135 8.69 -3.23 5.95
C ASP A 135 7.70 -4.26 6.52
N GLY A 136 8.10 -4.86 7.64
CA GLY A 136 7.21 -5.72 8.44
C GLY A 136 5.94 -4.98 8.85
N SER A 137 6.03 -3.67 9.08
CA SER A 137 4.90 -2.84 9.49
C SER A 137 3.91 -2.60 8.36
N GLY A 138 4.35 -2.18 7.16
CA GLY A 138 3.50 -2.00 5.98
C GLY A 138 2.88 -3.31 5.54
N THR A 139 3.64 -4.41 5.53
CA THR A 139 3.11 -5.75 5.28
C THR A 139 1.95 -6.09 6.22
N VAL A 140 2.09 -5.83 7.53
CA VAL A 140 1.02 -6.10 8.52
C VAL A 140 -0.14 -5.13 8.38
N THR A 141 0.10 -3.87 8.03
CA THR A 141 -0.93 -2.89 7.72
C THR A 141 -1.85 -3.42 6.61
N LEU A 142 -1.29 -3.91 5.50
CA LEU A 142 -2.08 -4.49 4.41
C LEU A 142 -2.89 -5.73 4.85
N LEU A 143 -2.30 -6.62 5.66
CA LEU A 143 -3.01 -7.79 6.20
C LEU A 143 -4.20 -7.36 7.08
N GLU A 144 -4.02 -6.33 7.90
CA GLU A 144 -5.05 -5.83 8.81
C GLU A 144 -6.18 -5.12 8.06
N ILE A 145 -5.86 -4.34 7.02
CA ILE A 145 -6.84 -3.75 6.10
C ILE A 145 -7.68 -4.87 5.45
N LEU A 146 -7.03 -5.88 4.87
CA LEU A 146 -7.71 -7.00 4.21
C LEU A 146 -8.66 -7.73 5.17
N ARG A 147 -8.21 -7.98 6.40
CA ARG A 147 -9.00 -8.63 7.44
C ARG A 147 -10.21 -7.77 7.87
N ALA A 148 -10.02 -6.47 8.04
CA ALA A 148 -11.08 -5.53 8.41
C ALA A 148 -12.15 -5.44 7.32
N LEU A 149 -11.75 -5.35 6.05
CA LEU A 149 -12.66 -5.33 4.89
C LEU A 149 -13.46 -6.64 4.78
N GLY A 150 -12.82 -7.79 4.99
CA GLY A 150 -13.51 -9.08 5.06
C GLY A 150 -14.54 -9.15 6.18
N LYS A 151 -14.19 -8.66 7.38
CA LYS A 151 -15.14 -8.57 8.51
C LYS A 151 -16.33 -7.65 8.21
N ALA A 152 -16.10 -6.58 7.44
CA ALA A 152 -17.12 -5.66 6.98
C ALA A 152 -18.01 -6.23 5.86
N GLY A 153 -17.67 -7.38 5.28
CA GLY A 153 -18.38 -7.94 4.13
C GLY A 153 -18.23 -7.09 2.87
N TRP A 154 -17.17 -6.28 2.80
CA TRP A 154 -16.94 -5.34 1.71
C TRP A 154 -16.65 -6.07 0.40
N ALA A 155 -17.26 -5.59 -0.69
CA ALA A 155 -17.02 -6.03 -2.05
C ALA A 155 -16.88 -4.78 -2.94
N PRO A 156 -15.74 -4.58 -3.60
CA PRO A 156 -15.52 -3.35 -4.34
C PRO A 156 -16.34 -3.30 -5.62
N GLU A 157 -16.59 -2.11 -6.15
CA GLU A 157 -17.23 -1.99 -7.47
C GLU A 157 -16.26 -2.22 -8.63
N SER A 158 -15.05 -1.68 -8.52
CA SER A 158 -13.94 -1.92 -9.46
C SER A 158 -12.89 -2.84 -8.87
N ASP A 159 -12.02 -3.40 -9.71
CA ASP A 159 -11.03 -4.36 -9.23
C ASP A 159 -9.99 -3.69 -8.31
N VAL A 160 -9.61 -4.43 -7.27
CA VAL A 160 -8.62 -4.00 -6.28
C VAL A 160 -7.51 -5.04 -6.18
N GLU A 161 -6.27 -4.58 -6.04
CA GLU A 161 -5.13 -5.46 -5.78
C GLU A 161 -4.34 -5.06 -4.53
N PHE A 162 -3.87 -6.07 -3.80
CA PHE A 162 -2.91 -5.94 -2.71
C PHE A 162 -1.60 -6.58 -3.11
N HIS A 163 -0.50 -5.83 -3.02
CA HIS A 163 0.81 -6.25 -3.47
C HIS A 163 1.80 -6.31 -2.30
N TRP A 164 2.52 -7.43 -2.20
CA TRP A 164 3.69 -7.57 -1.34
C TRP A 164 4.93 -7.83 -2.21
N TYR A 165 5.67 -6.77 -2.52
CA TYR A 165 6.81 -6.80 -3.43
C TYR A 165 8.02 -7.48 -2.78
N SER A 166 8.78 -8.20 -3.60
CA SER A 166 10.02 -8.87 -3.16
C SER A 166 11.22 -8.15 -3.73
N ALA A 167 12.33 -8.11 -3.00
CA ALA A 167 13.57 -7.47 -3.45
C ALA A 167 13.39 -5.97 -3.72
N GLU A 168 12.61 -5.29 -2.88
CA GLU A 168 12.58 -3.82 -2.80
C GLU A 168 14.00 -3.33 -2.43
N GLU A 169 14.60 -3.96 -1.42
CA GLU A 169 15.91 -3.62 -0.87
C GLU A 169 17.07 -3.91 -1.85
N GLY A 170 16.77 -4.66 -2.91
CA GLY A 170 17.66 -4.88 -4.05
C GLY A 170 17.64 -3.76 -5.09
N GLY A 171 16.92 -2.66 -4.81
CA GLY A 171 16.66 -1.55 -5.73
C GLY A 171 15.37 -1.74 -6.52
N LEU A 172 14.24 -1.95 -5.83
CA LEU A 172 12.88 -2.04 -6.36
C LEU A 172 12.64 -3.19 -7.34
N LEU A 173 13.42 -4.26 -7.29
CA LEU A 173 13.46 -5.26 -8.37
C LEU A 173 12.09 -5.95 -8.57
N GLY A 174 11.38 -6.25 -7.49
CA GLY A 174 10.07 -6.90 -7.57
C GLY A 174 9.00 -6.01 -8.18
N SER A 175 8.86 -4.78 -7.69
CA SER A 175 7.86 -3.84 -8.23
C SER A 175 8.17 -3.48 -9.68
N GLN A 176 9.44 -3.32 -10.06
CA GLN A 176 9.81 -3.11 -11.46
C GLN A 176 9.33 -4.26 -12.37
N ALA A 177 9.63 -5.52 -12.00
CA ALA A 177 9.18 -6.67 -12.77
C ALA A 177 7.65 -6.80 -12.85
N VAL A 178 6.94 -6.44 -11.77
CA VAL A 178 5.46 -6.36 -11.78
C VAL A 178 4.99 -5.28 -12.74
N THR A 179 5.54 -4.06 -12.69
CA THR A 179 5.14 -2.97 -13.59
C THR A 179 5.42 -3.28 -15.05
N ASP A 180 6.55 -3.91 -15.36
CA ASP A 180 6.91 -4.31 -16.72
C ASP A 180 5.88 -5.30 -17.30
N GLU A 181 5.44 -6.26 -16.49
CA GLU A 181 4.39 -7.20 -16.87
C GLU A 181 3.05 -6.51 -17.10
N TYR A 182 2.67 -5.57 -16.23
CA TYR A 182 1.40 -4.84 -16.34
C TYR A 182 1.37 -3.99 -17.61
N ILE A 183 2.46 -3.30 -17.93
CA ILE A 183 2.59 -2.54 -19.18
C ILE A 183 2.52 -3.47 -20.39
N ARG A 184 3.24 -4.60 -20.37
CA ARG A 184 3.25 -5.59 -21.46
C ARG A 184 1.86 -6.18 -21.72
N GLN A 185 1.08 -6.40 -20.67
CA GLN A 185 -0.29 -6.92 -20.75
C GLN A 185 -1.35 -5.83 -21.05
N GLY A 186 -0.98 -4.54 -21.01
CA GLY A 186 -1.92 -3.44 -21.15
C GLY A 186 -2.90 -3.34 -19.97
N VAL A 187 -2.47 -3.74 -18.77
CA VAL A 187 -3.28 -3.62 -17.55
C VAL A 187 -3.43 -2.14 -17.23
N ARG A 188 -4.68 -1.70 -17.10
CA ARG A 188 -5.00 -0.33 -16.72
C ARG A 188 -4.99 -0.21 -15.20
N VAL A 189 -4.21 0.73 -14.69
CA VAL A 189 -4.13 1.04 -13.25
C VAL A 189 -4.77 2.39 -13.00
N ASN A 190 -5.63 2.46 -11.99
CA ASN A 190 -6.33 3.67 -11.57
C ASN A 190 -5.44 4.48 -10.62
N ALA A 191 -4.93 3.82 -9.57
CA ALA A 191 -4.09 4.43 -8.55
C ALA A 191 -3.28 3.35 -7.82
N VAL A 192 -2.11 3.74 -7.34
CA VAL A 192 -1.26 2.93 -6.47
C VAL A 192 -0.91 3.71 -5.21
N LEU A 193 -1.14 3.13 -4.05
CA LEU A 193 -0.67 3.67 -2.77
C LEU A 193 0.35 2.70 -2.17
N GLN A 194 1.59 3.16 -1.98
CA GLN A 194 2.61 2.43 -1.23
C GLN A 194 2.55 2.83 0.24
N MET A 195 2.66 1.83 1.12
CA MET A 195 2.86 1.99 2.55
C MET A 195 4.12 1.25 2.94
N ASP A 196 5.14 2.00 3.34
CA ASP A 196 6.46 1.48 3.70
C ASP A 196 6.92 2.23 4.93
N MET A 197 7.20 1.47 6.00
CA MET A 197 7.38 1.96 7.37
C MET A 197 6.15 2.71 7.89
N THR A 198 5.37 2.05 8.74
CA THR A 198 4.05 2.51 9.21
C THR A 198 3.93 2.52 10.72
N ALA A 199 4.98 2.14 11.46
CA ALA A 199 4.85 1.83 12.87
C ALA A 199 5.78 2.62 13.79
N PHE A 200 6.56 3.60 13.36
CA PHE A 200 7.40 4.36 14.30
C PHE A 200 6.96 5.82 14.52
N VAL A 201 7.02 6.26 15.78
CA VAL A 201 6.83 7.66 16.19
C VAL A 201 8.03 8.10 17.00
N LYS A 202 8.79 9.07 16.48
CA LYS A 202 9.98 9.59 17.13
C LYS A 202 9.66 10.33 18.42
N GLU A 203 10.35 9.97 19.50
CA GLU A 203 10.21 10.65 20.79
C GLU A 203 10.47 12.16 20.67
N GLY A 204 9.63 12.95 21.33
CA GLY A 204 9.73 14.41 21.31
C GLY A 204 9.15 15.09 20.06
N THR A 205 8.60 14.33 19.11
CA THR A 205 7.93 14.87 17.91
C THR A 205 6.41 14.78 18.04
N ARG A 206 5.71 15.49 17.15
CA ARG A 206 4.27 15.33 16.98
C ARG A 206 4.01 14.15 16.05
N GLU A 207 3.16 13.22 16.47
CA GLU A 207 2.67 12.13 15.62
C GLU A 207 1.94 12.66 14.38
N ARG A 208 2.39 12.25 13.18
CA ARG A 208 1.88 12.64 11.86
C ARG A 208 2.25 11.57 10.84
N ILE A 209 1.51 11.47 9.74
CA ILE A 209 1.93 10.66 8.59
C ILE A 209 2.75 11.53 7.63
N GLY A 210 3.88 11.03 7.16
CA GLY A 210 4.62 11.59 6.03
C GLY A 210 3.94 11.25 4.71
N LEU A 211 3.71 12.26 3.86
CA LEU A 211 3.20 12.09 2.50
C LEU A 211 4.25 12.61 1.53
N ALA A 212 4.80 11.71 0.71
CA ALA A 212 5.84 12.05 -0.24
C ALA A 212 5.33 13.07 -1.27
N ASP A 213 6.18 14.04 -1.62
CA ASP A 213 5.87 15.09 -2.61
C ASP A 213 6.70 14.96 -3.90
N ASP A 214 7.74 14.12 -3.88
CA ASP A 214 8.59 13.78 -5.01
C ASP A 214 8.44 12.31 -5.44
N PHE A 215 8.73 12.02 -6.72
CA PHE A 215 8.55 10.69 -7.34
C PHE A 215 7.12 10.11 -7.24
N VAL A 216 6.12 10.97 -7.09
CA VAL A 216 4.69 10.63 -6.98
C VAL A 216 3.83 11.43 -7.96
N SER A 217 2.54 11.08 -8.05
CA SER A 217 1.55 11.77 -8.87
C SER A 217 0.84 12.88 -8.09
N PRO A 218 1.01 14.18 -8.44
CA PRO A 218 0.50 15.28 -7.62
C PRO A 218 -1.01 15.25 -7.36
N SER A 219 -1.80 14.81 -8.34
CA SER A 219 -3.26 14.68 -8.21
C SER A 219 -3.66 13.58 -7.23
N LEU A 220 -2.99 12.42 -7.29
CA LEU A 220 -3.22 11.33 -6.36
C LEU A 220 -2.75 11.71 -4.96
N THR A 221 -1.56 12.30 -4.82
CA THR A 221 -1.04 12.80 -3.54
C THR A 221 -2.03 13.77 -2.87
N SER A 222 -2.59 14.72 -3.63
CA SER A 222 -3.62 15.64 -3.11
C SER A 222 -4.93 14.94 -2.74
N CYS A 223 -5.28 13.86 -3.44
CA CYS A 223 -6.41 13.01 -3.08
C CYS A 223 -6.17 12.29 -1.75
N ILE A 224 -4.99 11.68 -1.57
CA ILE A 224 -4.59 11.01 -0.32
C ILE A 224 -4.62 11.99 0.85
N GLU A 225 -4.12 13.22 0.68
CA GLU A 225 -4.17 14.26 1.72
C GLU A 225 -5.62 14.61 2.12
N ARG A 226 -6.53 14.72 1.14
CA ARG A 226 -7.95 14.95 1.41
C ARG A 226 -8.58 13.77 2.16
N ILE A 227 -8.34 12.54 1.73
CA ILE A 227 -8.81 11.33 2.40
C ILE A 227 -8.30 11.33 3.84
N ALA A 228 -7.01 11.55 4.03
CA ALA A 228 -6.40 11.58 5.36
C ALA A 228 -7.03 12.63 6.27
N SER A 229 -7.26 13.86 5.76
CA SER A 229 -7.89 14.94 6.53
C SER A 229 -9.31 14.64 7.00
N HIS A 230 -10.03 13.73 6.33
CA HIS A 230 -11.40 13.37 6.67
C HIS A 230 -11.46 12.15 7.61
N TYR A 231 -10.57 11.19 7.44
CA TYR A 231 -10.68 9.87 8.08
C TYR A 231 -9.66 9.59 9.18
N LEU A 232 -8.56 10.37 9.27
CA LEU A 232 -7.52 10.14 10.27
C LEU A 232 -7.67 11.04 11.49
N HIS A 233 -7.11 10.57 12.60
CA HIS A 233 -7.07 11.32 13.85
C HIS A 233 -5.77 12.13 14.02
N ILE A 234 -4.80 11.91 13.13
CA ILE A 234 -3.50 12.59 13.10
C ILE A 234 -3.35 13.30 11.76
N PRO A 235 -2.60 14.42 11.69
CA PRO A 235 -2.45 15.13 10.44
C PRO A 235 -1.43 14.44 9.54
N VAL A 236 -1.45 14.84 8.27
CA VAL A 236 -0.41 14.53 7.29
C VAL A 236 0.58 15.70 7.21
N ALA A 237 1.84 15.39 6.95
CA ALA A 237 2.87 16.36 6.61
C ALA A 237 3.51 15.96 5.28
N ARG A 238 3.59 16.90 4.33
CA ARG A 238 4.34 16.72 3.09
C ARG A 238 5.82 16.56 3.42
N THR A 239 6.50 15.64 2.73
CA THR A 239 7.93 15.37 2.91
C THR A 239 8.59 15.13 1.56
N LEU A 240 9.87 15.48 1.47
CA LEU A 240 10.72 15.09 0.35
C LEU A 240 11.56 13.90 0.76
N LEU A 241 11.72 12.95 -0.16
CA LEU A 241 12.56 11.77 0.02
C LEU A 241 13.87 11.87 -0.76
N GLU A 242 13.90 12.72 -1.78
CA GLU A 242 15.01 13.07 -2.68
C GLU A 242 15.44 11.96 -3.66
N TYR A 243 14.79 10.79 -3.60
CA TYR A 243 14.97 9.67 -4.55
C TYR A 243 13.71 8.81 -4.64
N GLY A 244 13.67 7.89 -5.61
CA GLY A 244 12.59 6.91 -5.74
C GLY A 244 12.66 5.87 -4.62
N ALA A 245 12.14 6.24 -3.45
CA ALA A 245 12.54 5.63 -2.18
C ALA A 245 11.93 4.26 -1.88
N SER A 246 10.87 3.87 -2.59
CA SER A 246 10.17 2.61 -2.38
C SER A 246 9.39 2.24 -3.65
N ASP A 247 8.62 1.16 -3.63
CA ASP A 247 8.01 0.54 -4.82
C ASP A 247 7.06 1.45 -5.62
N HIS A 248 6.51 2.52 -5.01
CA HIS A 248 5.74 3.55 -5.71
C HIS A 248 6.49 4.14 -6.92
N ALA A 249 7.82 4.28 -6.80
CA ALA A 249 8.66 4.86 -7.83
C ALA A 249 8.67 4.02 -9.12
N SER A 250 8.56 2.68 -8.99
CA SER A 250 8.42 1.78 -10.15
C SER A 250 7.17 2.11 -10.97
N TRP A 251 6.05 2.41 -10.31
CA TRP A 251 4.79 2.80 -10.95
C TRP A 251 4.85 4.20 -11.56
N THR A 252 5.41 5.17 -10.83
CA THR A 252 5.61 6.53 -11.34
C THR A 252 6.46 6.53 -12.61
N ARG A 253 7.53 5.71 -12.63
CA ARG A 253 8.47 5.63 -13.76
C ARG A 253 7.80 5.15 -15.04
N VAL A 254 6.79 4.28 -14.95
CA VAL A 254 6.01 3.81 -16.11
C VAL A 254 4.77 4.69 -16.39
N GLY A 255 4.66 5.84 -15.71
CA GLY A 255 3.59 6.81 -15.92
C GLY A 255 2.25 6.45 -15.28
N GLN A 256 2.22 5.48 -14.36
CA GLN A 256 1.01 5.11 -13.64
C GLN A 256 0.83 6.01 -12.39
N PRO A 257 -0.41 6.40 -12.03
CA PRO A 257 -0.65 7.22 -10.86
C PRO A 257 -0.23 6.50 -9.57
N SER A 258 0.76 7.05 -8.86
CA SER A 258 1.26 6.49 -7.60
C SER A 258 1.40 7.57 -6.51
N ALA A 259 1.21 7.18 -5.26
CA ALA A 259 1.46 7.99 -4.07
C ALA A 259 2.15 7.13 -3.01
N PHE A 260 2.83 7.79 -2.07
CA PHE A 260 3.58 7.12 -1.03
C PHE A 260 3.36 7.81 0.32
N VAL A 261 3.03 7.00 1.33
CA VAL A 261 2.95 7.42 2.72
C VAL A 261 3.92 6.62 3.57
N ILE A 262 4.55 7.32 4.51
CA ILE A 262 5.57 6.83 5.43
C ILE A 262 5.25 7.35 6.83
N GLU A 263 5.73 6.69 7.87
CA GLU A 263 5.45 6.94 9.29
C GLU A 263 5.65 8.38 9.79
N ALA A 264 6.46 9.22 9.14
CA ALA A 264 6.71 10.59 9.55
C ALA A 264 7.29 11.42 8.39
N PRO A 265 7.42 12.76 8.52
CA PRO A 265 8.41 13.49 7.72
C PRO A 265 9.77 12.78 7.77
N PHE A 266 10.49 12.75 6.66
CA PHE A 266 11.62 11.84 6.47
C PHE A 266 12.69 11.96 7.56
N GLU A 267 12.96 13.18 8.04
CA GLU A 267 13.90 13.46 9.13
C GLU A 267 13.51 12.87 10.51
N ASP A 268 12.25 12.48 10.64
CA ASP A 268 11.65 11.93 11.86
C ASP A 268 11.37 10.42 11.77
N CYS A 269 11.63 9.77 10.64
CA CYS A 269 11.51 8.32 10.49
C CYS A 269 12.58 7.53 11.28
N ASN A 270 12.43 6.21 11.39
CA ASN A 270 13.28 5.26 12.09
C ASN A 270 14.64 5.00 11.41
N LEU A 271 15.25 6.03 10.81
CA LEU A 271 16.46 5.98 9.99
C LEU A 271 17.70 5.44 10.73
N GLN A 272 17.68 5.38 12.07
CA GLN A 272 18.80 4.88 12.87
C GLN A 272 18.77 3.35 13.08
N ARG A 273 17.64 2.69 12.83
CA ARG A 273 17.45 1.26 13.10
C ARG A 273 17.16 0.44 11.85
N ILE A 274 16.49 1.03 10.85
CA ILE A 274 16.27 0.35 9.57
C ILE A 274 17.59 -0.21 9.02
N HIS A 275 17.49 -1.35 8.33
CA HIS A 275 18.62 -2.09 7.78
C HIS A 275 19.68 -2.51 8.83
N THR A 276 19.28 -2.64 10.09
CA THR A 276 20.12 -3.18 11.17
C THR A 276 19.39 -4.28 11.95
N SER A 277 20.13 -4.99 12.80
CA SER A 277 19.54 -5.98 13.72
C SER A 277 18.70 -5.35 14.84
N ARG A 278 18.63 -4.02 14.90
CA ARG A 278 17.86 -3.26 15.88
C ARG A 278 16.51 -2.79 15.36
N ASP A 279 16.17 -3.06 14.09
CA ASP A 279 14.81 -2.85 13.60
C ASP A 279 13.90 -3.97 14.11
N ILE A 280 13.41 -3.80 15.35
CA ILE A 280 12.63 -4.78 16.10
C ILE A 280 11.36 -4.13 16.65
N TYR A 281 10.29 -4.91 16.77
CA TYR A 281 8.95 -4.43 17.14
C TYR A 281 8.83 -3.95 18.59
N ASP A 282 9.81 -4.25 19.45
CA ASP A 282 9.89 -3.81 20.84
C ASP A 282 10.88 -2.66 21.05
N ALA A 283 11.40 -2.07 19.96
CA ALA A 283 12.21 -0.86 20.02
C ALA A 283 11.39 0.36 20.47
N SER A 284 12.03 1.31 21.15
CA SER A 284 11.36 2.56 21.51
C SER A 284 10.92 3.33 20.26
N GLY A 285 9.70 3.86 20.29
CA GLY A 285 9.04 4.54 19.19
C GLY A 285 8.17 3.63 18.33
N PHE A 286 8.36 2.30 18.36
CA PHE A 286 7.48 1.37 17.66
C PHE A 286 6.06 1.40 18.27
N SER A 287 5.05 1.59 17.44
CA SER A 287 3.71 2.05 17.81
C SER A 287 2.65 1.42 16.91
N PHE A 288 2.00 0.36 17.42
CA PHE A 288 0.81 -0.19 16.77
C PHE A 288 -0.34 0.83 16.65
N PRO A 289 -0.63 1.71 17.63
CA PRO A 289 -1.62 2.76 17.45
C PRO A 289 -1.35 3.65 16.22
N HIS A 290 -0.08 3.90 15.91
CA HIS A 290 0.33 4.64 14.73
C HIS A 290 0.06 3.84 13.44
N LEU A 291 0.45 2.56 13.41
CA LEU A 291 0.13 1.62 12.34
C LEU A 291 -1.39 1.58 12.03
N LEU A 292 -2.24 1.64 13.07
CA LEU A 292 -3.68 1.67 12.87
C LEU A 292 -4.21 2.94 12.16
N GLN A 293 -3.46 4.04 12.13
CA GLN A 293 -3.78 5.21 11.30
C GLN A 293 -3.55 4.88 9.81
N PHE A 294 -2.51 4.13 9.47
CA PHE A 294 -2.30 3.64 8.11
C PHE A 294 -3.37 2.64 7.68
N VAL A 295 -3.82 1.77 8.60
CA VAL A 295 -4.98 0.89 8.34
C VAL A 295 -6.21 1.71 7.98
N ARG A 296 -6.53 2.76 8.75
CA ARG A 296 -7.66 3.66 8.46
C ARG A 296 -7.49 4.35 7.10
N LEU A 297 -6.28 4.84 6.80
CA LEU A 297 -5.99 5.50 5.54
C LEU A 297 -6.18 4.57 4.35
N GLY A 298 -5.63 3.35 4.43
CA GLY A 298 -5.70 2.36 3.36
C GLY A 298 -7.13 1.87 3.12
N MET A 299 -7.91 1.65 4.18
CA MET A 299 -9.34 1.35 4.04
C MET A 299 -10.10 2.48 3.34
N ALA A 300 -9.90 3.73 3.78
CA ALA A 300 -10.55 4.88 3.18
C ALA A 300 -10.14 5.09 1.71
N TYR A 301 -8.86 4.93 1.41
CA TYR A 301 -8.32 4.94 0.04
C TYR A 301 -9.03 3.92 -0.86
N LEU A 302 -9.13 2.65 -0.41
CA LEU A 302 -9.76 1.61 -1.21
C LEU A 302 -11.25 1.87 -1.43
N VAL A 303 -12.00 2.26 -0.40
CA VAL A 303 -13.43 2.56 -0.52
C VAL A 303 -13.66 3.75 -1.46
N GLU A 304 -12.94 4.86 -1.26
CA GLU A 304 -13.14 6.08 -2.06
C GLU A 304 -12.76 5.89 -3.53
N LEU A 305 -11.69 5.13 -3.83
CA LEU A 305 -11.22 4.98 -5.21
C LEU A 305 -11.81 3.77 -5.93
N ALA A 306 -12.25 2.73 -5.22
CA ALA A 306 -12.79 1.52 -5.84
C ALA A 306 -14.33 1.49 -5.92
N ASP A 307 -15.06 2.21 -5.07
CA ASP A 307 -16.54 2.15 -4.97
C ASP A 307 -17.27 3.40 -5.47
N TRP A 308 -16.58 4.52 -5.68
CA TRP A 308 -17.29 5.75 -6.02
C TRP A 308 -17.84 5.71 -7.45
N VAL A 309 -19.15 5.65 -7.71
CA VAL A 309 -19.72 5.94 -9.05
C VAL A 309 -20.10 7.42 -9.13
N PRO A 310 -19.65 8.20 -10.13
CA PRO A 310 -20.26 9.50 -10.42
C PRO A 310 -21.73 9.26 -10.72
N GLN A 311 -22.62 9.83 -9.92
CA GLN A 311 -24.03 9.88 -10.27
C GLN A 311 -24.15 10.69 -11.56
N SER A 312 -24.73 10.06 -12.59
CA SER A 312 -25.06 10.65 -13.89
C SER A 312 -26.10 11.74 -13.77
#